data_AF-A0A954I6Y2-F1
#
_entry.id   AF-A0A954I6Y2-F1
#
_cell.length_a   1.000
_cell.length_b   1.000
_cell.length_c   1.000
_cell.angle_alpha   90.00
_cell.angle_beta   90.00
_cell.angle_gamma   90.00
#
_symmetry.space_group_name_H-M   'P 1'
#
loop_
_entity.id
_entity.type
_entity.pdbx_description
1 polymer ?
#
loop_
_entity_poly.entity_id
_entity_poly.type
_entity_poly.pdbx_seq_one_letter_code
_entity_poly.pdbx_strand_id
1 'polypeptide(L)' 'MQRDSIGNVFRVAVLLCLVCSVAVSSLAVGLRETQKEQKELFRQQNILTAAGLWEDGTERSQAAALFAKH' A
#
# COMPACT_ATOMS: atom_id res chain seq x y z
N MET A 1 -41.27 -17.69 15.00
CA MET A 1 -40.23 -17.27 14.04
C MET A 1 -40.45 -15.78 13.74
N GLN A 2 -39.82 -14.91 14.54
CA GLN A 2 -39.71 -13.46 14.27
C GLN A 2 -38.32 -13.05 14.78
N ARG A 3 -37.29 -13.24 13.94
CA ARG A 3 -35.88 -12.94 14.29
C ARG A 3 -35.41 -11.59 13.74
N ASP A 4 -36.27 -10.92 12.98
CA ASP A 4 -36.03 -9.61 12.37
C ASP A 4 -36.70 -8.52 13.21
N SER A 5 -36.28 -8.41 14.47
CA SER A 5 -36.60 -7.21 15.25
C SER A 5 -35.62 -6.12 14.84
N ILE A 6 -36.10 -4.90 14.62
CA ILE A 6 -35.28 -3.74 14.21
C ILE A 6 -34.06 -3.53 15.12
N GLY A 7 -34.21 -3.82 16.42
CA GLY A 7 -33.10 -3.75 17.39
C GLY A 7 -32.06 -4.86 17.24
N ASN A 8 -32.40 -5.99 16.61
CA ASN A 8 -31.44 -7.04 16.27
C ASN A 8 -30.65 -6.67 15.00
N VAL A 9 -31.30 -6.08 14.00
CA VAL A 9 -30.66 -5.57 12.78
C VAL A 9 -29.64 -4.50 13.11
N PHE A 10 -29.98 -3.54 13.98
CA PHE A 10 -29.04 -2.47 14.37
C PHE A 10 -27.83 -3.01 15.13
N ARG A 11 -28.03 -4.00 16.02
CA ARG A 11 -26.93 -4.67 16.74
C ARG A 11 -25.99 -5.40 15.78
N VAL A 12 -26.53 -6.16 14.83
CA VAL A 12 -25.72 -6.86 13.83
C VAL A 12 -24.98 -5.86 12.94
N ALA A 13 -25.64 -4.81 12.47
CA ALA A 13 -25.03 -3.79 11.62
C ALA A 13 -23.85 -3.10 12.30
N VAL A 14 -24.01 -2.65 13.56
CA VAL A 14 -22.93 -2.01 14.33
C VAL A 14 -21.75 -2.97 14.50
N LEU A 15 -22.02 -4.23 14.83
CA LEU A 15 -20.98 -5.23 15.06
C LEU A 15 -20.20 -5.53 13.77
N LEU A 16 -20.90 -5.64 12.65
CA LEU A 16 -20.30 -5.87 11.32
C LEU A 16 -19.49 -4.65 10.85
N CYS A 17 -19.99 -3.43 11.07
CA CYS A 17 -19.25 -2.20 10.78
C CYS A 17 -17.93 -2.12 11.55
N LEU A 18 -17.93 -2.41 12.85
CA LEU A 18 -16.73 -2.34 13.68
C LEU A 18 -15.67 -3.35 13.22
N VAL A 19 -16.07 -4.59 12.94
CA VAL A 19 -15.16 -5.63 12.45
C VAL A 19 -14.57 -5.27 11.08
N CYS A 20 -15.40 -4.79 10.16
CA CYS A 20 -14.95 -4.41 8.83
C CYS A 20 -13.98 -3.21 8.83
N SER A 21 -14.23 -2.19 9.67
CA SER A 21 -13.30 -1.05 9.80
C SER A 21 -11.93 -1.49 10.29
N VAL A 22 -11.86 -2.35 11.32
CA VAL A 22 -10.59 -2.86 11.86
C VAL A 22 -9.85 -3.71 10.82
N ALA A 23 -10.56 -4.61 10.13
CA ALA A 23 -9.96 -5.46 9.11
C ALA A 23 -9.38 -4.65 7.95
N VAL A 24 -10.12 -3.70 7.37
CA VAL A 24 -9.62 -2.87 6.26
C VAL A 24 -8.46 -1.98 6.69
N SER A 25 -8.53 -1.38 7.88
CA SER A 25 -7.44 -0.55 8.41
C SER A 25 -6.14 -1.35 8.63
N SER A 26 -6.23 -2.60 9.10
CA SER A 26 -5.03 -3.45 9.27
C SER A 26 -4.36 -3.80 7.95
N LEU A 27 -5.14 -4.11 6.91
CA LEU A 27 -4.62 -4.39 5.56
C LEU A 27 -3.95 -3.16 4.95
N ALA A 28 -4.54 -1.98 5.15
CA ALA A 28 -3.99 -0.72 4.67
C ALA A 28 -2.66 -0.34 5.35
N VAL A 29 -2.48 -0.65 6.64
CA VAL A 29 -1.21 -0.37 7.35
C VAL A 29 -0.12 -1.37 6.96
N GLY A 30 -0.46 -2.66 6.79
CA GLY A 30 0.51 -3.69 6.37
C GLY A 30 1.12 -3.43 5.00
N LEU A 31 0.33 -2.95 4.03
CA LEU A 31 0.82 -2.57 2.70
C LEU A 31 1.57 -1.22 2.69
N ARG A 32 1.38 -0.36 3.70
CA ARG A 32 2.10 0.92 3.79
C ARG A 32 3.56 0.74 4.18
N GLU A 33 3.89 -0.29 4.94
CA GLU A 33 5.29 -0.58 5.31
C GLU A 33 6.10 -1.03 4.08
N THR A 34 5.58 -1.94 3.25
CA THR A 34 6.25 -2.33 2.00
C THR A 34 6.32 -1.18 1.00
N GLN A 35 5.31 -0.31 0.96
CA GLN A 35 5.33 0.88 0.12
C GLN A 35 6.36 1.91 0.56
N LYS A 36 6.71 2.06 1.85
CA LYS A 36 7.73 3.03 2.28
C LYS A 36 9.12 2.69 1.77
N GLU A 37 9.52 1.42 1.86
CA GLU A 37 10.83 0.96 1.43
C GLU A 37 10.96 0.97 -0.09
N GLN A 38 9.89 0.59 -0.79
CA GLN A 38 9.84 0.67 -2.26
C GLN A 38 9.65 2.11 -2.76
N LYS A 39 9.14 3.04 -1.95
CA LYS A 39 8.95 4.46 -2.35
C LYS A 39 10.28 5.18 -2.51
N GLU A 40 11.30 4.82 -1.75
CA GLU A 40 12.63 5.38 -1.92
C GLU A 40 13.25 4.89 -3.24
N LEU A 41 13.20 3.58 -3.50
CA LEU A 41 13.64 3.00 -4.77
C LEU A 41 12.86 3.55 -5.96
N PHE A 42 11.54 3.74 -5.81
CA PHE A 42 10.69 4.30 -6.84
C PHE A 42 10.97 5.79 -7.07
N ARG A 43 11.31 6.56 -6.02
CA ARG A 43 11.76 7.95 -6.16
C ARG A 43 13.07 8.03 -6.93
N GLN A 44 14.03 7.19 -6.55
CA GLN A 44 15.33 7.10 -7.22
C GLN A 44 15.16 6.72 -8.70
N GLN A 45 14.28 5.77 -9.00
CA GLN A 45 13.86 5.44 -10.36
C GLN A 45 13.29 6.65 -11.11
N ASN A 46 12.27 7.29 -10.54
CA ASN A 46 11.59 8.40 -11.20
C ASN A 46 12.52 9.61 -11.41
N ILE A 47 13.48 9.84 -10.52
CA ILE A 47 14.53 10.86 -10.66
C ILE A 47 15.48 10.50 -11.82
N LEU A 48 15.94 9.24 -11.91
CA LEU A 48 16.78 8.77 -13.02
C LEU A 48 16.03 8.83 -14.36
N THR A 49 14.74 8.49 -14.38
CA THR A 49 13.88 8.57 -15.57
C THR A 49 13.69 10.02 -16.00
N ALA A 50 13.44 10.94 -15.06
CA ALA A 50 13.33 12.37 -15.36
C ALA A 50 14.66 12.97 -15.85
N ALA A 51 15.80 12.44 -15.40
CA ALA A 51 17.13 12.80 -15.88
C ALA A 51 17.51 12.15 -17.23
N GLY A 52 16.65 11.30 -17.81
CA GLY A 52 16.91 10.59 -19.06
C GLY A 52 17.97 9.48 -18.95
N LEU A 53 18.33 9.08 -17.73
CA LEU A 53 19.34 8.05 -17.43
C LEU A 53 18.73 6.67 -17.18
N TRP A 54 17.40 6.55 -17.21
CA TRP A 54 16.68 5.29 -17.04
C TRP A 54 16.41 4.65 -18.40
N GLU A 55 17.26 3.71 -18.80
CA GLU A 55 17.09 2.96 -20.05
C GLU A 55 16.20 1.74 -19.80
N ASP A 56 15.15 1.56 -20.62
CA ASP A 56 14.18 0.45 -20.55
C ASP A 56 14.92 -0.90 -20.70
N GLY A 57 15.27 -1.51 -19.57
CA GLY A 57 16.12 -2.71 -19.50
C GLY A 57 17.15 -2.70 -18.37
N THR A 58 17.33 -1.58 -17.68
CA THR A 58 18.25 -1.46 -16.55
C THR A 58 17.73 -2.27 -15.35
N GLU A 59 18.49 -3.31 -14.96
CA GLU A 59 18.18 -4.12 -13.79
C GLU A 59 18.21 -3.26 -12.51
N ARG A 60 17.28 -3.46 -11.57
CA ARG A 60 17.20 -2.68 -10.30
C ARG A 60 18.51 -2.67 -9.51
N SER A 61 19.36 -3.67 -9.69
CA SER A 61 20.70 -3.79 -9.09
C SER A 61 21.71 -2.76 -9.63
N GLN A 62 21.60 -2.33 -10.89
CA GLN A 62 22.53 -1.39 -11.53
C GLN A 62 22.18 0.08 -11.28
N ALA A 63 20.92 0.37 -10.91
CA ALA A 63 20.48 1.71 -10.54
C ALA A 63 21.30 2.28 -9.37
N ALA A 64 21.58 1.46 -8.35
CA ALA A 64 22.40 1.86 -7.19
C ALA A 64 23.87 2.15 -7.57
N ALA A 65 24.41 1.43 -8.56
CA ALA A 65 25.77 1.65 -9.06
C ALA A 65 25.90 2.94 -9.87
N LEU A 66 24.84 3.35 -10.59
CA LEU A 66 24.77 4.65 -11.27
C LEU A 66 24.70 5.81 -10.27
N PHE A 67 23.92 5.69 -9.20
CA PHE A 67 23.87 6.68 -8.12
C PHE A 67 25.20 6.80 -7.35
N ALA A 68 25.98 5.73 -7.21
CA ALA A 68 27.27 5.80 -6.52
C ALA A 68 28.41 6.37 -7.37
N LYS A 69 28.20 6.46 -8.69
CA LYS A 69 29.21 6.95 -9.65
C LYS A 69 29.18 8.46 -9.82
N HIS A 70 28.16 9.16 -9.32
CA HIS A 70 27.97 10.61 -9.39
C HIS A 70 27.58 11.16 -8.02
#